data_AF-A0A969D1Q4-F1
#
_entry.id   AF-A0A969D1Q4-F1
#
_cell.length_a   1.000
_cell.length_b   1.000
_cell.length_c   1.000
_cell.angle_alpha   90.00
_cell.angle_beta   90.00
_cell.angle_gamma   90.00
#
_symmetry.space_group_name_H-M   'P 1'
#
loop_
_entity.id
_entity.type
_entity.pdbx_description
1 polymer ?
#
loop_
_entity_poly.entity_id
_entity_poly.type
_entity_poly.pdbx_seq_one_letter_code
_entity_poly.pdbx_strand_id
1 'polypeptide(L)' 'MKELGARMNDLFEKEELEEVALGILNKLARIERSYLTDLEEKLLVLLEKQYKLR' A
#
# COMPACT_ATOMS: atom_id res chain seq x y z
N MET A 1 0.15 5.20 -13.27
CA MET A 1 -0.80 4.33 -12.55
C MET A 1 -0.62 2.82 -12.81
N LYS A 2 -0.10 2.36 -13.97
CA LYS A 2 0.09 0.93 -14.27
C LYS A 2 1.18 0.20 -13.44
N GLU A 3 2.14 0.92 -12.85
CA GLU A 3 3.29 0.29 -12.19
C GLU A 3 2.99 -0.31 -10.81
N LEU A 4 1.94 0.14 -10.11
CA LEU A 4 1.67 -0.35 -8.75
C LEU A 4 1.11 -1.77 -8.78
N GLY A 5 0.11 -2.03 -9.63
CA GLY A 5 -0.52 -3.34 -9.76
C GLY A 5 0.45 -4.41 -10.29
N ALA A 6 1.32 -4.05 -11.25
CA ALA A 6 2.33 -4.98 -11.77
C ALA A 6 3.33 -5.41 -10.68
N ARG A 7 3.85 -4.45 -9.88
CA ARG A 7 4.77 -4.78 -8.77
C ARG A 7 4.09 -5.55 -7.64
N MET A 8 2.80 -5.33 -7.41
CA MET A 8 2.03 -6.12 -6.43
C MET A 8 1.89 -7.58 -6.86
N ASN A 9 1.66 -7.84 -8.16
CA ASN A 9 1.57 -9.20 -8.68
C ASN A 9 2.91 -9.94 -8.58
N ASP A 10 4.02 -9.31 -8.99
CA ASP A 10 5.35 -9.92 -8.93
C ASP A 10 5.79 -10.31 -7.51
N LEU A 11 5.33 -9.57 -6.51
CA LEU A 11 5.68 -9.82 -5.11
C LEU A 11 4.68 -10.75 -4.42
N PHE A 12 3.40 -10.77 -4.86
CA PHE A 12 2.45 -11.82 -4.49
C PHE A 12 2.95 -13.20 -4.93
N GLU A 13 3.50 -13.28 -6.15
CA GLU A 13 4.11 -14.52 -6.70
C GLU A 13 5.36 -14.99 -5.93
N LYS A 14 6.00 -14.10 -5.14
CA LYS A 14 7.18 -14.41 -4.32
C LYS A 14 6.89 -14.73 -2.86
N GLU A 15 5.62 -14.72 -2.46
CA GLU A 15 5.18 -14.88 -1.06
C GLU A 15 5.72 -13.83 -0.07
N GLU A 16 6.35 -12.75 -0.56
CA GLU A 16 6.90 -11.64 0.26
C GLU A 16 5.85 -10.56 0.54
N LEU A 17 4.64 -10.99 0.94
CA LEU A 17 3.48 -10.10 1.14
C LEU A 17 3.73 -8.98 2.17
N GLU A 18 4.60 -9.24 3.13
CA GLU A 18 4.99 -8.28 4.16
C GLU A 18 5.78 -7.09 3.56
N GLU A 19 6.73 -7.37 2.67
CA GLU A 19 7.53 -6.33 2.01
C GLU A 19 6.66 -5.50 1.05
N VAL A 20 5.68 -6.14 0.41
CA VAL A 20 4.65 -5.45 -0.40
C VAL A 20 3.85 -4.49 0.43
N ALA A 21 3.32 -4.97 1.56
CA ALA A 21 2.46 -4.19 2.44
C ALA A 21 3.20 -2.95 2.94
N LEU A 22 4.47 -3.12 3.37
CA LEU A 22 5.32 -2.00 3.77
C LEU A 22 5.65 -1.05 2.61
N GLY A 23 5.89 -1.57 1.40
CA GLY A 23 6.15 -0.77 0.21
C GLY A 23 4.95 0.09 -0.19
N ILE A 24 3.74 -0.47 -0.15
CA ILE A 24 2.49 0.24 -0.41
C ILE A 24 2.25 1.30 0.67
N LEU A 25 2.39 0.93 1.94
CA LEU A 25 2.23 1.85 3.06
C LEU A 25 3.13 3.06 2.92
N ASN A 26 4.43 2.83 2.70
CA ASN A 26 5.41 3.91 2.53
C ASN A 26 5.10 4.82 1.35
N LYS A 27 4.55 4.28 0.26
CA LYS A 27 4.19 5.08 -0.91
C LYS A 27 2.91 5.89 -0.69
N LEU A 28 1.87 5.27 -0.12
CA LEU A 28 0.59 5.93 0.16
C LEU A 28 0.73 7.00 1.25
N ALA A 29 1.49 6.73 2.31
CA ALA A 29 1.72 7.68 3.41
C ALA A 29 2.47 8.96 2.98
N ARG A 30 3.12 8.96 1.80
CA ARG A 30 3.80 10.12 1.22
C ARG A 30 2.90 11.00 0.35
N ILE A 31 1.70 10.55 0.03
CA ILE A 31 0.73 11.29 -0.78
C ILE A 31 -0.22 12.02 0.20
N GLU A 32 -0.55 13.28 -0.07
CA GLU A 32 -1.58 13.95 0.73
C GLU A 32 -2.92 13.21 0.56
N ARG A 33 -3.59 12.89 1.67
CA ARG A 33 -4.78 12.03 1.67
C ARG A 33 -5.91 12.56 0.77
N SER A 34 -6.01 13.87 0.57
CA SER A 34 -6.98 14.48 -0.35
C SER A 34 -6.79 14.09 -1.82
N TYR A 35 -5.61 13.58 -2.20
CA TYR A 35 -5.32 13.06 -3.54
C TYR A 35 -5.47 11.55 -3.66
N LEU A 36 -5.71 10.84 -2.55
CA LEU A 36 -5.96 9.41 -2.59
C LEU A 36 -7.38 9.14 -3.09
N THR A 37 -7.51 8.10 -3.90
CA THR A 37 -8.83 7.53 -4.18
C THR A 37 -9.40 6.87 -2.92
N ASP A 38 -10.72 6.66 -2.87
CA ASP A 38 -11.37 5.96 -1.76
C ASP A 38 -10.78 4.58 -1.46
N LEU A 39 -10.29 3.88 -2.49
CA LEU A 39 -9.65 2.58 -2.34
C LEU A 39 -8.27 2.71 -1.70
N GLU A 40 -7.47 3.67 -2.15
CA GLU A 40 -6.13 3.91 -1.61
C GLU A 40 -6.18 4.40 -0.16
N GLU A 41 -7.14 5.27 0.19
CA GLU A 41 -7.34 5.71 1.57
C GLU A 41 -7.73 4.53 2.48
N LYS A 42 -8.66 3.67 2.04
CA LYS A 42 -9.04 2.47 2.80
C LYS A 42 -7.85 1.52 2.99
N LEU A 43 -7.04 1.34 1.95
CA LEU A 43 -5.86 0.50 2.01
C LEU A 43 -4.80 1.09 2.96
N LEU A 44 -4.56 2.41 2.88
CA LEU A 44 -3.66 3.10 3.79
C LEU A 44 -4.11 2.94 5.25
N VAL A 45 -5.38 3.17 5.55
CA VAL A 45 -5.93 3.01 6.91
C VAL A 45 -5.79 1.58 7.41
N LEU A 46 -6.05 0.58 6.56
CA LEU A 46 -5.87 -0.83 6.93
C LEU A 46 -4.41 -1.15 7.26
N LEU A 47 -3.47 -0.67 6.45
CA LEU A 47 -2.04 -0.87 6.65
C LEU A 47 -1.55 -0.14 7.90
N GLU A 48 -1.90 1.13 8.10
CA GLU A 48 -1.53 1.90 9.30
C GLU A 48 -2.00 1.19 10.59
N LYS A 49 -3.22 0.65 10.58
CA LYS A 49 -3.77 -0.13 11.70
C LYS A 49 -2.99 -1.43 11.92
N GLN A 50 -2.71 -2.18 10.85
CA GLN A 50 -1.98 -3.45 10.91
C GLN A 50 -0.58 -3.25 11.53
N TYR A 51 0.08 -2.15 11.18
CA TYR A 51 1.43 -1.80 11.65
C TYR A 51 1.46 -0.91 12.89
N LYS A 52 0.30 -0.63 13.51
CA LYS A 52 0.17 0.20 14.73
C LYS A 52 0.81 1.58 14.58
N LEU A 53 0.75 2.16 13.38
CA LEU A 53 1.24 3.52 13.10
C LEU A 53 0.19 4.58 13.41
N ARG A 54 -1.09 4.19 13.48
CA ARG A 54 -2.22 5.04 13.82
C ARG A 54 -3.39 4.26 14.38
#